data_AF-A0A6P1EAQ2-F1
#
_entry.id   AF-A0A6P1EAQ2-F1
#
_cell.length_a   1.000
_cell.length_b   1.000
_cell.length_c   1.000
_cell.angle_alpha   90.00
_cell.angle_beta   90.00
_cell.angle_gamma   90.00
#
_symmetry.space_group_name_H-M   'P 1'
#
loop_
_entity.id
_entity.type
_entity.pdbx_description
1 polymer ?
#
loop_
_entity_poly.entity_id
_entity_poly.type
_entity_poly.pdbx_seq_one_letter_code
_entity_poly.pdbx_strand_id
1 'polypeptide(L)'
;MSIARYAPPRKVVAATLLSATLLLAAPLTSAAQDKASPLRDYLTAKRAAIQTQSARVVPPTKIHAKVTAESRSGVRRLRIGSTGEFQYISDSGRNYAGYNLGAGSWDSLVGTLASSVADEYIVQAAVQGVPLDALDVVFTSIPERKSETLAYPNNLSYVAYIDSPATDAQLETLKRAVHANSSAIDLVTKPQQVSHAEVEYMHSASVRDPKLPPGLRDFITEEKRPAVLARQDKPAAGKEKAAEPETLVARAHVEPRTGLRRVFLGKDGYHQQLHDSAPGLLGYGLAPTVEEHLLGVTGTCLTHIFEVQAAGRNVLLDALELTVDGQLSPRFGSNVRSPARYSDIRYKVRIESPASEKEIDALRQSVEATCPLYNLVKDEQKLEGSIVRGAYTEVND
;
A
#
# COMPACT_ATOMS: atom_id res chain seq x y z
N MET A 1 -14.38 84.51 36.35
CA MET A 1 -15.27 83.49 36.92
C MET A 1 -14.43 82.52 37.72
N SER A 2 -14.83 82.34 38.98
CA SER A 2 -14.22 81.52 40.03
C SER A 2 -14.52 80.02 39.73
N ILE A 3 -13.92 78.94 40.26
CA ILE A 3 -13.55 78.60 41.64
C ILE A 3 -12.61 77.35 41.63
N ALA A 4 -11.61 77.40 42.50
CA ALA A 4 -10.92 76.39 43.34
C ALA A 4 -10.34 75.04 42.84
N ARG A 5 -9.08 74.87 43.28
CA ARG A 5 -8.30 73.64 43.50
C ARG A 5 -8.92 72.73 44.58
N TYR A 6 -8.64 71.43 44.53
CA TYR A 6 -8.55 70.63 45.76
C TYR A 6 -7.57 69.45 45.61
N ALA A 7 -6.72 69.28 46.62
CA ALA A 7 -5.78 68.18 46.85
C ALA A 7 -6.16 67.51 48.21
N PRO A 8 -5.61 66.34 48.55
CA PRO A 8 -6.30 65.25 49.26
C PRO A 8 -6.21 65.34 50.79
N PRO A 9 -6.88 64.42 51.52
CA PRO A 9 -6.50 64.13 52.89
C PRO A 9 -5.91 62.73 53.08
N ARG A 10 -5.28 62.61 54.25
CA ARG A 10 -4.32 61.63 54.76
C ARG A 10 -4.96 60.84 55.92
N LYS A 11 -4.38 59.65 56.21
CA LYS A 11 -4.32 58.95 57.53
C LYS A 11 -5.64 58.30 58.04
N VAL A 12 -5.73 57.24 58.86
CA VAL A 12 -4.84 56.24 59.52
C VAL A 12 -5.78 55.25 60.28
N VAL A 13 -5.41 53.96 60.32
CA VAL A 13 -5.62 52.90 61.37
C VAL A 13 -7.04 52.48 61.85
N ALA A 14 -7.31 51.17 61.78
CA ALA A 14 -7.71 50.23 62.88
C ALA A 14 -8.15 48.89 62.24
N ALA A 15 -7.43 47.77 62.37
CA ALA A 15 -7.34 46.83 63.50
C ALA A 15 -8.65 46.12 63.88
N THR A 16 -8.82 44.85 63.46
CA THR A 16 -9.48 43.80 64.27
C THR A 16 -9.18 42.37 63.78
N LEU A 17 -9.27 41.46 64.74
CA LEU A 17 -8.70 40.12 64.86
C LEU A 17 -9.56 38.98 64.27
N LEU A 18 -8.87 37.84 64.07
CA LEU A 18 -9.36 36.44 64.12
C LEU A 18 -10.44 35.98 63.11
N SER A 19 -10.07 35.03 62.24
CA SER A 19 -10.48 33.62 62.41
C SER A 19 -9.85 32.70 61.37
N ALA A 20 -9.35 31.57 61.86
CA ALA A 20 -8.75 30.49 61.11
C ALA A 20 -9.83 29.60 60.48
N THR A 21 -9.70 29.32 59.19
CA THR A 21 -10.12 28.06 58.54
C THR A 21 -9.40 27.94 57.19
N LEU A 22 -8.18 27.39 57.20
CA LEU A 22 -7.59 26.81 55.99
C LEU A 22 -8.37 25.51 55.70
N LEU A 23 -9.39 25.60 54.86
CA LEU A 23 -9.94 24.45 54.16
C LEU A 23 -9.01 24.13 53.00
N LEU A 24 -8.27 23.02 53.14
CA LEU A 24 -7.61 22.35 52.03
C LEU A 24 -8.65 21.99 50.97
N ALA A 25 -8.85 22.88 49.99
CA ALA A 25 -9.44 22.50 48.73
C ALA A 25 -8.37 21.72 47.96
N ALA A 26 -8.31 20.41 48.19
CA ALA A 26 -7.71 19.50 47.23
C ALA A 26 -8.34 19.80 45.85
N PRO A 27 -7.55 19.87 44.76
CA PRO A 27 -8.16 19.91 43.46
C PRO A 27 -8.95 18.62 43.33
N LEU A 28 -10.28 18.73 43.25
CA LEU A 28 -11.08 17.67 42.69
C LEU A 28 -10.49 17.42 41.31
N THR A 29 -9.67 16.39 41.20
CA THR A 29 -9.43 15.70 39.95
C THR A 29 -10.80 15.30 39.47
N SER A 30 -11.40 16.17 38.66
CA SER A 30 -12.37 15.78 37.67
C SER A 30 -11.75 14.56 37.01
N ALA A 31 -12.28 13.38 37.32
CA ALA A 31 -12.03 12.20 36.52
C ALA A 31 -12.34 12.67 35.11
N ALA A 32 -11.29 12.84 34.30
CA ALA A 32 -11.44 13.20 32.91
C ALA A 32 -12.43 12.19 32.36
N GLN A 33 -13.65 12.64 32.08
CA GLN A 33 -14.61 11.85 31.35
C GLN A 33 -13.84 11.39 30.12
N ASP A 34 -13.70 10.07 30.03
CA ASP A 34 -13.05 9.29 28.98
C ASP A 34 -13.69 9.72 27.65
N LYS A 35 -13.27 10.86 27.11
CA LYS A 35 -13.73 11.36 25.82
C LYS A 35 -13.18 10.35 24.84
N ALA A 36 -14.07 9.47 24.35
CA ALA A 36 -13.74 8.48 23.35
C ALA A 36 -12.91 9.16 22.26
N SER A 37 -11.74 8.58 21.97
CA SER A 37 -10.90 9.12 20.90
C SER A 37 -11.67 9.03 19.57
N PRO A 38 -11.35 9.89 18.58
CA PRO A 38 -12.05 9.85 17.32
C PRO A 38 -11.99 8.48 16.62
N LEU A 39 -10.92 7.71 16.86
CA LEU A 39 -10.80 6.34 16.34
C LEU A 39 -11.76 5.36 17.03
N ARG A 40 -12.00 5.48 18.35
CA ARG A 40 -13.02 4.67 19.04
C ARG A 40 -14.42 4.94 18.50
N ASP A 41 -14.74 6.21 18.20
CA ASP A 41 -16.02 6.59 17.57
C ASP A 41 -16.14 5.97 16.17
N TYR A 42 -15.08 6.06 15.36
CA TYR A 42 -15.03 5.44 14.04
C TYR A 42 -15.19 3.91 14.11
N LEU A 43 -14.53 3.22 15.05
CA LEU A 43 -14.66 1.77 15.23
C LEU A 43 -16.09 1.37 15.61
N THR A 44 -16.77 2.18 16.42
CA THR A 44 -18.18 1.97 16.76
C THR A 44 -19.07 2.08 15.52
N ALA A 45 -18.87 3.12 14.71
CA ALA A 45 -19.59 3.27 13.44
C ALA A 45 -19.26 2.13 12.46
N LYS A 46 -17.99 1.73 12.36
CA LYS A 46 -17.50 0.63 11.51
C LYS A 46 -18.20 -0.67 11.89
N ARG A 47 -18.33 -0.96 13.19
CA ARG A 47 -19.06 -2.14 13.70
C ARG A 47 -20.51 -2.13 13.25
N ALA A 48 -21.21 -0.99 13.34
CA ALA A 48 -22.59 -0.86 12.88
C ALA A 48 -22.74 -1.06 11.36
N ALA A 49 -21.79 -0.54 10.58
CA ALA A 49 -21.74 -0.77 9.13
C ALA A 49 -21.51 -2.25 8.78
N ILE A 50 -20.57 -2.90 9.47
CA ILE A 50 -20.31 -4.35 9.33
C ILE A 50 -21.55 -5.17 9.67
N GLN A 51 -22.26 -4.85 10.76
CA GLN A 51 -23.51 -5.54 11.13
C GLN A 51 -24.59 -5.36 10.06
N THR A 52 -24.75 -4.14 9.54
CA THR A 52 -25.70 -3.82 8.47
C THR A 52 -25.39 -4.62 7.19
N GLN A 53 -24.12 -4.70 6.81
CA GLN A 53 -23.69 -5.47 5.64
C GLN A 53 -23.86 -6.99 5.88
N SER A 54 -23.56 -7.47 7.09
CA SER A 54 -23.68 -8.89 7.45
C SER A 54 -25.12 -9.42 7.38
N ALA A 55 -26.12 -8.55 7.49
CA ALA A 55 -27.53 -8.93 7.34
C ALA A 55 -27.98 -9.13 5.89
N ARG A 56 -27.15 -8.78 4.90
CA ARG A 56 -27.49 -8.79 3.47
C ARG A 56 -26.74 -9.87 2.73
N VAL A 57 -27.31 -10.37 1.65
CA VAL A 57 -26.54 -11.17 0.68
C VAL A 57 -25.62 -10.22 -0.08
N VAL A 58 -24.33 -10.51 -0.09
CA VAL A 58 -23.32 -9.69 -0.77
C VAL A 58 -22.66 -10.56 -1.86
N PRO A 59 -22.61 -10.13 -3.13
CA PRO A 59 -21.91 -10.87 -4.17
C PRO A 59 -20.38 -10.68 -4.04
N PRO A 60 -19.57 -11.55 -4.67
CA PRO A 60 -18.15 -11.29 -4.85
C PRO A 60 -17.88 -9.96 -5.56
N THR A 61 -16.83 -9.26 -5.14
CA THR A 61 -16.35 -8.03 -5.78
C THR A 61 -15.47 -8.41 -6.95
N LYS A 62 -15.77 -7.89 -8.15
CA LYS A 62 -14.87 -7.98 -9.30
C LYS A 62 -13.78 -6.92 -9.16
N ILE A 63 -12.53 -7.34 -9.25
CA ILE A 63 -11.38 -6.45 -9.26
C ILE A 63 -10.87 -6.36 -10.69
N HIS A 64 -10.64 -5.13 -11.14
CA HIS A 64 -10.06 -4.83 -12.44
C HIS A 64 -9.00 -3.74 -12.27
N ALA A 65 -7.85 -3.94 -12.89
CA ALA A 65 -6.82 -2.94 -13.03
C ALA A 65 -6.20 -3.00 -14.43
N LYS A 66 -5.85 -1.85 -14.98
CA LYS A 66 -5.14 -1.71 -16.24
C LYS A 66 -3.84 -0.96 -16.05
N VAL A 67 -2.76 -1.48 -16.60
CA VAL A 67 -1.45 -0.86 -16.61
C VAL A 67 -1.03 -0.59 -18.05
N THR A 68 -0.67 0.64 -18.34
CA THR A 68 -0.13 1.05 -19.64
C THR A 68 1.33 1.45 -19.48
N ALA A 69 2.22 0.93 -20.32
CA ALA A 69 3.58 1.44 -20.45
C ALA A 69 3.55 2.73 -21.29
N GLU A 70 3.90 3.86 -20.68
CA GLU A 70 3.67 5.19 -21.24
C GLU A 70 4.76 5.57 -22.25
N SER A 71 4.58 5.15 -23.51
CA SER A 71 5.29 5.67 -24.69
C SER A 71 6.81 5.80 -24.46
N ARG A 72 7.41 6.96 -24.75
CA ARG A 72 8.86 7.22 -24.61
C ARG A 72 9.38 7.15 -23.16
N SER A 73 8.52 7.13 -22.14
CA SER A 73 8.97 7.14 -20.75
C SER A 73 9.12 5.75 -20.14
N GLY A 74 8.38 4.75 -20.64
CA GLY A 74 8.26 3.45 -19.97
C GLY A 74 7.72 3.52 -18.53
N VAL A 75 7.11 4.65 -18.16
CA VAL A 75 6.43 4.80 -16.88
C VAL A 75 5.17 3.95 -16.92
N ARG A 76 4.86 3.24 -15.83
CA ARG A 76 3.66 2.40 -15.79
C ARG A 76 2.53 3.19 -15.16
N ARG A 77 1.54 3.56 -15.98
CA ARG A 77 0.31 4.15 -15.47
C ARG A 77 -0.66 3.04 -15.09
N LEU A 78 -0.89 2.89 -13.79
CA LEU A 78 -1.90 2.00 -13.22
C LEU A 78 -3.23 2.75 -13.11
N ARG A 79 -4.29 2.15 -13.65
CA ARG A 79 -5.68 2.55 -13.45
C ARG A 79 -6.41 1.42 -12.74
N ILE A 80 -7.14 1.75 -11.67
CA ILE A 80 -7.83 0.80 -10.81
C ILE A 80 -9.33 1.09 -10.83
N GLY A 81 -10.12 0.02 -10.79
CA GLY A 81 -11.57 0.08 -10.81
C GLY A 81 -12.12 -0.17 -12.21
N SER A 82 -13.41 -0.47 -12.29
CA SER A 82 -14.07 -0.83 -13.57
C SER A 82 -14.06 0.29 -14.61
N THR A 83 -13.92 1.54 -14.16
CA THR A 83 -13.81 2.71 -15.03
C THR A 83 -12.40 3.31 -15.06
N GLY A 84 -11.46 2.73 -14.29
CA GLY A 84 -10.12 3.28 -14.11
C GLY A 84 -10.13 4.62 -13.38
N GLU A 85 -11.07 4.82 -12.46
CA GLU A 85 -11.30 6.06 -11.73
C GLU A 85 -10.14 6.46 -10.82
N PHE A 86 -9.38 5.50 -10.32
CA PHE A 86 -8.18 5.75 -9.53
C PHE A 86 -6.93 5.51 -10.37
N GLN A 87 -5.96 6.42 -10.27
CA GLN A 87 -4.74 6.36 -11.06
C GLN A 87 -3.48 6.48 -10.20
N TYR A 88 -2.52 5.61 -10.44
CA TYR A 88 -1.18 5.64 -9.84
C TYR A 88 -0.12 5.58 -10.92
N ILE A 89 1.03 6.16 -10.61
CA ILE A 89 2.23 6.02 -11.43
C ILE A 89 3.18 5.10 -10.68
N SER A 90 3.60 4.03 -11.35
CA SER A 90 4.78 3.29 -10.94
C SER A 90 5.93 3.70 -11.83
N ASP A 91 7.07 4.03 -11.22
CA ASP A 91 8.31 4.29 -11.93
C ASP A 91 9.49 3.46 -11.41
N SER A 92 10.47 3.17 -12.24
CA SER A 92 11.69 2.48 -11.80
C SER A 92 12.75 3.51 -11.44
N GLY A 93 13.79 3.06 -10.73
CA GLY A 93 14.96 3.90 -10.50
C GLY A 93 15.69 4.23 -11.80
N ARG A 94 16.58 5.22 -11.74
CA ARG A 94 17.50 5.57 -12.86
C ARG A 94 18.32 4.37 -13.35
N ASN A 95 18.60 3.42 -12.45
CA ASN A 95 19.29 2.16 -12.76
C ASN A 95 18.52 1.22 -13.71
N TYR A 96 17.23 1.44 -13.93
CA TYR A 96 16.39 0.73 -14.91
C TYR A 96 15.77 1.68 -15.93
N ALA A 97 16.46 2.80 -16.21
CA ALA A 97 16.01 3.87 -17.12
C ALA A 97 14.71 4.58 -16.70
N GLY A 98 14.30 4.47 -15.44
CA GLY A 98 13.16 5.22 -14.94
C GLY A 98 13.50 6.67 -14.56
N TYR A 99 12.45 7.43 -14.26
CA TYR A 99 12.47 8.86 -14.00
C TYR A 99 12.24 9.26 -12.55
N ASN A 100 12.02 8.27 -11.66
CA ASN A 100 11.58 8.48 -10.28
C ASN A 100 10.29 9.31 -10.18
N LEU A 101 9.36 9.14 -11.14
CA LEU A 101 8.08 9.86 -11.16
C LEU A 101 7.01 9.24 -10.25
N GLY A 102 7.26 8.03 -9.76
CA GLY A 102 6.39 7.31 -8.85
C GLY A 102 7.14 6.15 -8.22
N ALA A 103 6.51 5.52 -7.22
CA ALA A 103 7.13 4.44 -6.50
C ALA A 103 7.39 3.21 -7.37
N GLY A 104 8.45 2.48 -7.04
CA GLY A 104 8.71 1.17 -7.63
C GLY A 104 7.55 0.22 -7.37
N SER A 105 7.39 -0.80 -8.22
CA SER A 105 6.36 -1.82 -8.00
C SER A 105 6.55 -2.55 -6.66
N TRP A 106 7.80 -2.71 -6.21
CA TRP A 106 8.11 -3.36 -4.95
C TRP A 106 7.76 -2.49 -3.73
N ASP A 107 8.17 -1.23 -3.74
CA ASP A 107 7.78 -0.26 -2.70
C ASP A 107 6.26 -0.09 -2.63
N SER A 108 5.62 -0.08 -3.81
CA SER A 108 4.17 -0.01 -3.91
C SER A 108 3.50 -1.21 -3.26
N LEU A 109 4.02 -2.43 -3.49
CA LEU A 109 3.48 -3.64 -2.85
C LEU A 109 3.61 -3.58 -1.33
N VAL A 110 4.78 -3.18 -0.82
CA VAL A 110 5.02 -3.08 0.62
C VAL A 110 4.10 -2.03 1.24
N GLY A 111 3.88 -0.91 0.56
CA GLY A 111 2.88 0.09 0.95
C GLY A 111 1.45 -0.47 1.01
N THR A 112 1.04 -1.23 -0.01
CA THR A 112 -0.26 -1.88 -0.03
C THR A 112 -0.41 -2.92 1.09
N LEU A 113 0.62 -3.72 1.37
CA LEU A 113 0.62 -4.69 2.47
C LEU A 113 0.54 -4.00 3.84
N ALA A 114 1.29 -2.91 4.06
CA ALA A 114 1.19 -2.09 5.26
C ALA A 114 -0.25 -1.60 5.47
N SER A 115 -0.86 -1.05 4.42
CA SER A 115 -2.25 -0.58 4.49
C SER A 115 -3.26 -1.71 4.69
N SER A 116 -2.99 -2.92 4.19
CA SER A 116 -3.93 -4.03 4.32
C SER A 116 -3.93 -4.58 5.74
N VAL A 117 -2.75 -4.71 6.35
CA VAL A 117 -2.63 -5.06 7.77
C VAL A 117 -3.31 -3.99 8.62
N ALA A 118 -3.08 -2.70 8.35
CA ALA A 118 -3.75 -1.61 9.07
C ALA A 118 -5.27 -1.67 8.94
N ASP A 119 -5.82 -1.86 7.74
CA ASP A 119 -7.26 -2.02 7.53
C ASP A 119 -7.82 -3.23 8.29
N GLU A 120 -7.15 -4.37 8.25
CA GLU A 120 -7.60 -5.57 8.98
C GLU A 120 -7.59 -5.36 10.50
N TYR A 121 -6.60 -4.65 11.06
CA TYR A 121 -6.62 -4.28 12.48
C TYR A 121 -7.85 -3.44 12.83
N ILE A 122 -8.19 -2.44 12.01
CA ILE A 122 -9.39 -1.60 12.19
C ILE A 122 -10.67 -2.43 12.10
N VAL A 123 -10.76 -3.31 11.10
CA VAL A 123 -11.94 -4.17 10.91
C VAL A 123 -12.10 -5.14 12.09
N GLN A 124 -11.04 -5.85 12.48
CA GLN A 124 -11.10 -6.81 13.58
C GLN A 124 -11.31 -6.14 14.94
N ALA A 125 -10.75 -4.95 15.15
CA ALA A 125 -11.00 -4.17 16.36
C ALA A 125 -12.48 -3.78 16.47
N ALA A 126 -13.10 -3.33 15.38
CA ALA A 126 -14.54 -3.03 15.34
C ALA A 126 -15.40 -4.28 15.61
N VAL A 127 -15.08 -5.40 14.95
CA VAL A 127 -15.79 -6.69 15.12
C VAL A 127 -15.71 -7.17 16.58
N GLN A 128 -14.52 -7.15 17.18
CA GLN A 128 -14.29 -7.67 18.53
C GLN A 128 -14.63 -6.65 19.62
N GLY A 129 -14.84 -5.38 19.27
CA GLY A 129 -15.04 -4.29 20.24
C GLY A 129 -13.77 -3.94 21.01
N VAL A 130 -12.60 -4.10 20.39
CA VAL A 130 -11.32 -3.71 20.98
C VAL A 130 -11.12 -2.21 20.73
N PRO A 131 -10.99 -1.36 21.76
CA PRO A 131 -10.79 0.07 21.58
C PRO A 131 -9.37 0.35 21.07
N LEU A 132 -9.23 1.23 20.07
CA LEU A 132 -7.95 1.76 19.62
C LEU A 132 -8.03 3.29 19.58
N ASP A 133 -6.97 3.96 20.01
CA ASP A 133 -6.85 5.42 20.01
C ASP A 133 -5.99 5.93 18.85
N ALA A 134 -4.98 5.16 18.46
CA ALA A 134 -4.18 5.38 17.25
C ALA A 134 -3.68 4.04 16.70
N LEU A 135 -3.45 4.00 15.38
CA LEU A 135 -2.86 2.84 14.71
C LEU A 135 -1.95 3.29 13.57
N ASP A 136 -0.69 2.88 13.67
CA ASP A 136 0.28 2.89 12.59
C ASP A 136 0.79 1.47 12.38
N VAL A 137 1.04 1.09 11.14
CA VAL A 137 1.66 -0.19 10.78
C VAL A 137 2.90 0.09 9.95
N VAL A 138 4.06 -0.32 10.46
CA VAL A 138 5.31 -0.33 9.69
C VAL A 138 5.50 -1.73 9.13
N PHE A 139 5.50 -1.85 7.82
CA PHE A 139 5.71 -3.10 7.10
C PHE A 139 7.11 -3.11 6.48
N THR A 140 7.80 -4.24 6.62
CA THR A 140 9.16 -4.44 6.11
C THR A 140 9.21 -5.70 5.25
N SER A 141 9.97 -5.65 4.16
CA SER A 141 10.36 -6.83 3.40
C SER A 141 11.87 -6.81 3.20
N ILE A 142 12.50 -7.96 3.43
CA ILE A 142 13.91 -8.19 3.14
C ILE A 142 13.94 -9.13 1.94
N PRO A 143 14.09 -8.61 0.70
CA PRO A 143 14.00 -9.45 -0.48
C PRO A 143 15.11 -10.50 -0.49
N GLU A 144 14.78 -11.70 -0.94
CA GLU A 144 15.71 -12.82 -1.04
C GLU A 144 15.91 -13.19 -2.50
N ARG A 145 17.16 -13.49 -2.86
CA ARG A 145 17.49 -13.99 -4.19
C ARG A 145 17.14 -15.47 -4.29
N LYS A 146 16.21 -15.83 -5.19
CA LYS A 146 15.79 -17.21 -5.46
C LYS A 146 16.61 -17.87 -6.57
N SER A 147 17.15 -17.08 -7.51
CA SER A 147 18.08 -17.53 -8.55
C SER A 147 19.00 -16.39 -9.00
N GLU A 148 19.93 -16.65 -9.92
CA GLU A 148 20.78 -15.58 -10.49
C GLU A 148 19.95 -14.41 -11.04
N THR A 149 18.79 -14.70 -11.62
CA THR A 149 17.94 -13.72 -12.33
C THR A 149 16.64 -13.38 -11.61
N LEU A 150 16.35 -13.99 -10.46
CA LEU A 150 15.10 -13.79 -9.74
C LEU A 150 15.36 -13.47 -8.26
N ALA A 151 14.97 -12.27 -7.87
CA ALA A 151 14.80 -11.86 -6.49
C ALA A 151 13.42 -11.20 -6.38
N TYR A 152 12.73 -11.44 -5.27
CA TYR A 152 11.45 -10.79 -5.00
C TYR A 152 11.29 -10.48 -3.52
N PRO A 153 10.40 -9.53 -3.16
CA PRO A 153 10.11 -9.23 -1.76
C PRO A 153 9.77 -10.53 -1.00
N ASN A 154 10.54 -10.81 0.04
CA ASN A 154 10.42 -11.99 0.89
C ASN A 154 10.55 -11.55 2.34
N ASN A 155 10.54 -12.51 3.27
CA ASN A 155 10.79 -12.27 4.69
C ASN A 155 9.93 -11.11 5.20
N LEU A 156 8.62 -11.24 4.97
CA LEU A 156 7.66 -10.18 5.22
C LEU A 156 7.49 -10.06 6.73
N SER A 157 7.49 -8.82 7.23
CA SER A 157 7.22 -8.56 8.64
C SER A 157 6.49 -7.25 8.82
N TYR A 158 5.77 -7.11 9.94
CA TYR A 158 5.22 -5.84 10.35
C TYR A 158 5.31 -5.61 11.86
N VAL A 159 5.30 -4.33 12.21
CA VAL A 159 5.12 -3.83 13.57
C VAL A 159 3.89 -2.93 13.58
N ALA A 160 2.89 -3.30 14.36
CA ALA A 160 1.72 -2.45 14.62
C ALA A 160 1.97 -1.62 15.89
N TYR A 161 1.98 -0.30 15.75
CA TYR A 161 2.06 0.66 16.84
C TYR A 161 0.63 1.04 17.24
N ILE A 162 0.24 0.65 18.46
CA ILE A 162 -1.14 0.74 18.92
C ILE A 162 -1.19 1.54 20.23
N ASP A 163 -1.79 2.72 20.18
CA ASP A 163 -2.27 3.39 21.38
C ASP A 163 -3.69 2.88 21.70
N SER A 164 -3.87 2.33 22.90
CA SER A 164 -5.10 1.63 23.28
C SER A 164 -5.16 1.33 24.78
N PRO A 165 -6.34 1.42 25.42
CA PRO A 165 -6.55 0.97 26.79
C PRO A 165 -6.74 -0.57 26.88
N ALA A 166 -6.78 -1.28 25.75
CA ALA A 166 -6.94 -2.73 25.73
C ALA A 166 -5.74 -3.45 26.34
N THR A 167 -5.98 -4.60 26.96
CA THR A 167 -4.94 -5.47 27.55
C THR A 167 -4.07 -6.15 26.48
N ASP A 168 -2.88 -6.63 26.85
CA ASP A 168 -1.98 -7.31 25.90
C ASP A 168 -2.63 -8.56 25.31
N ALA A 169 -3.40 -9.29 26.13
CA ALA A 169 -4.13 -10.46 25.68
C ALA A 169 -5.19 -10.12 24.63
N GLN A 170 -5.86 -8.97 24.74
CA GLN A 170 -6.81 -8.50 23.73
C GLN A 170 -6.09 -8.11 22.43
N LEU A 171 -4.97 -7.39 22.51
CA LEU A 171 -4.18 -6.99 21.35
C LEU A 171 -3.55 -8.20 20.62
N GLU A 172 -3.09 -9.21 21.36
CA GLU A 172 -2.59 -10.45 20.79
C GLU A 172 -3.70 -11.29 20.16
N THR A 173 -4.91 -11.28 20.73
CA THR A 173 -6.09 -11.89 20.11
C THR A 173 -6.47 -11.18 18.82
N LEU A 174 -6.41 -9.85 18.83
CA LEU A 174 -6.64 -9.01 17.66
C LEU A 174 -5.63 -9.33 16.55
N LYS A 175 -4.34 -9.43 16.86
CA LYS A 175 -3.28 -9.84 15.91
C LYS A 175 -3.56 -11.20 15.26
N ARG A 176 -3.94 -12.20 16.06
CA ARG A 176 -4.29 -13.53 15.53
C ARG A 176 -5.48 -13.46 14.59
N ALA A 177 -6.48 -12.64 14.91
CA ALA A 177 -7.63 -12.43 14.04
C ALA A 177 -7.24 -11.73 12.73
N VAL A 178 -6.30 -10.77 12.78
CA VAL A 178 -5.75 -10.11 11.57
C VAL A 178 -5.14 -11.15 10.63
N HIS A 179 -4.27 -12.02 11.14
CA HIS A 179 -3.64 -13.08 10.35
C HIS A 179 -4.66 -14.08 9.78
N ALA A 180 -5.70 -14.43 10.55
CA ALA A 180 -6.70 -15.38 10.11
C ALA A 180 -7.65 -14.82 9.03
N ASN A 181 -7.94 -13.51 9.07
CA ASN A 181 -9.02 -12.93 8.28
C ASN A 181 -8.56 -12.08 7.09
N SER A 182 -7.34 -11.55 7.09
CA SER A 182 -6.83 -10.71 6.00
C SER A 182 -6.75 -11.46 4.68
N SER A 183 -7.41 -10.91 3.66
CA SER A 183 -7.33 -11.39 2.28
C SER A 183 -5.95 -11.19 1.68
N ALA A 184 -5.24 -10.11 2.04
CA ALA A 184 -3.89 -9.84 1.55
C ALA A 184 -2.84 -10.74 2.19
N ILE A 185 -2.95 -11.01 3.49
CA ILE A 185 -2.08 -12.01 4.14
C ILE A 185 -2.30 -13.35 3.48
N ASP A 186 -3.55 -13.80 3.32
CA ASP A 186 -3.84 -15.06 2.64
C ASP A 186 -3.30 -15.11 1.20
N LEU A 187 -3.41 -14.01 0.45
CA LEU A 187 -2.88 -13.91 -0.92
C LEU A 187 -1.39 -14.19 -0.99
N VAL A 188 -0.60 -13.68 -0.04
CA VAL A 188 0.87 -13.80 -0.08
C VAL A 188 1.41 -14.96 0.74
N THR A 189 0.69 -15.45 1.75
CA THR A 189 1.14 -16.59 2.58
C THR A 189 0.56 -17.93 2.15
N LYS A 190 -0.10 -17.99 0.99
CA LYS A 190 -0.55 -19.25 0.39
C LYS A 190 -0.25 -19.27 -1.09
N PRO A 191 0.12 -20.44 -1.64
CA PRO A 191 0.28 -20.59 -3.07
C PRO A 191 -1.02 -20.28 -3.79
N GLN A 192 -0.98 -19.38 -4.77
CA GLN A 192 -2.13 -19.05 -5.60
C GLN A 192 -2.03 -19.75 -6.95
N GLN A 193 -3.16 -20.21 -7.46
CA GLN A 193 -3.25 -20.63 -8.86
C GLN A 193 -3.34 -19.39 -9.75
N VAL A 194 -2.21 -19.04 -10.37
CA VAL A 194 -2.11 -17.94 -11.31
C VAL A 194 -1.96 -18.50 -12.71
N SER A 195 -2.87 -18.13 -13.63
CA SER A 195 -2.75 -18.55 -15.02
C SER A 195 -1.53 -17.89 -15.69
N HIS A 196 -1.08 -18.48 -16.80
CA HIS A 196 -0.23 -17.75 -17.73
C HIS A 196 -0.94 -16.48 -18.21
N ALA A 197 -0.17 -15.44 -18.55
CA ALA A 197 -0.73 -14.22 -19.12
C ALA A 197 -1.26 -14.50 -20.53
N GLU A 198 -2.53 -14.21 -20.78
CA GLU A 198 -3.10 -14.25 -22.13
C GLU A 198 -2.48 -13.13 -22.97
N VAL A 199 -2.00 -13.43 -24.17
CA VAL A 199 -1.41 -12.42 -25.08
C VAL A 199 -2.40 -12.08 -26.19
N GLU A 200 -2.80 -10.82 -26.25
CA GLU A 200 -3.43 -10.21 -27.41
C GLU A 200 -2.34 -9.52 -28.25
N TYR A 201 -1.92 -10.18 -29.33
CA TYR A 201 -0.81 -9.72 -30.15
C TYR A 201 -1.26 -9.01 -31.42
N MET A 202 -0.64 -7.88 -31.72
CA MET A 202 -0.79 -7.15 -32.98
C MET A 202 0.57 -6.94 -33.64
N HIS A 203 0.72 -7.43 -34.87
CA HIS A 203 1.93 -7.22 -35.66
C HIS A 203 1.96 -5.81 -36.23
N SER A 204 3.07 -5.11 -35.99
CA SER A 204 3.31 -3.76 -36.51
C SER A 204 4.44 -3.75 -37.55
N ALA A 205 4.62 -2.62 -38.23
CA ALA A 205 5.67 -2.48 -39.23
C ALA A 205 7.08 -2.52 -38.60
N SER A 206 8.01 -3.25 -39.24
CA SER A 206 9.41 -3.33 -38.79
C SER A 206 10.13 -1.98 -38.82
N VAL A 207 9.75 -1.11 -39.75
CA VAL A 207 10.24 0.26 -39.84
C VAL A 207 9.20 1.22 -39.26
N ARG A 208 9.63 2.05 -38.31
CA ARG A 208 8.78 3.08 -37.69
C ARG A 208 8.62 4.26 -38.64
N ASP A 209 7.41 4.82 -38.72
CA ASP A 209 7.18 6.06 -39.47
C ASP A 209 7.97 7.21 -38.80
N PRO A 210 8.95 7.82 -39.48
CA PRO A 210 9.77 8.90 -38.91
C PRO A 210 8.98 10.17 -38.59
N LYS A 211 7.73 10.29 -39.06
CA LYS A 211 6.85 11.42 -38.76
C LYS A 211 6.15 11.29 -37.39
N LEU A 212 6.11 10.09 -36.82
CA LEU A 212 5.49 9.87 -35.52
C LEU A 212 6.41 10.34 -34.38
N PRO A 213 5.86 10.81 -33.25
CA PRO A 213 6.65 11.14 -32.07
C PRO A 213 7.27 9.87 -31.46
N PRO A 214 8.51 9.92 -30.93
CA PRO A 214 9.16 8.78 -30.28
C PRO A 214 8.26 8.14 -29.22
N GLY A 215 8.25 6.81 -29.21
CA GLY A 215 7.36 6.00 -28.39
C GLY A 215 8.08 4.90 -27.63
N LEU A 216 7.34 3.84 -27.30
CA LEU A 216 7.86 2.73 -26.49
C LEU A 216 9.04 2.03 -27.19
N ARG A 217 9.04 1.97 -28.53
CA ARG A 217 10.13 1.40 -29.31
C ARG A 217 11.45 2.13 -29.04
N ASP A 218 11.41 3.46 -29.03
CA ASP A 218 12.57 4.31 -28.78
C ASP A 218 13.00 4.18 -27.32
N PHE A 219 12.07 4.16 -26.37
CA PHE A 219 12.39 3.91 -24.96
C PHE A 219 13.12 2.56 -24.76
N ILE A 220 12.59 1.48 -25.32
CA ILE A 220 13.17 0.14 -25.17
C ILE A 220 14.60 0.08 -25.72
N THR A 221 14.83 0.71 -26.87
CA THR A 221 16.11 0.62 -27.60
C THR A 221 17.15 1.63 -27.10
N GLU A 222 16.76 2.89 -26.90
CA GLU A 222 17.67 3.99 -26.58
C GLU A 222 17.93 4.15 -25.08
N GLU A 223 16.99 3.76 -24.22
CA GLU A 223 17.08 4.00 -22.77
C GLU A 223 17.11 2.70 -21.95
N LYS A 224 16.09 1.85 -22.10
CA LYS A 224 15.94 0.64 -21.28
C LYS A 224 17.03 -0.38 -21.56
N ARG A 225 17.35 -0.64 -22.83
CA ARG A 225 18.36 -1.65 -23.23
C ARG A 225 19.76 -1.32 -22.71
N PRO A 226 20.32 -0.11 -22.89
CA PRO A 226 21.59 0.24 -22.28
C PRO A 226 21.61 0.05 -20.75
N ALA A 227 20.54 0.46 -20.05
CA ALA A 227 20.45 0.29 -18.60
C ALA A 227 20.39 -1.18 -18.17
N VAL A 228 19.63 -2.02 -18.89
CA VAL A 228 19.54 -3.46 -18.61
C VAL A 228 20.85 -4.18 -18.89
N LEU A 229 21.50 -3.90 -20.03
CA LEU A 229 22.78 -4.53 -20.39
C LEU A 229 23.89 -4.17 -19.40
N ALA A 230 23.98 -2.90 -19.00
CA ALA A 230 24.94 -2.45 -17.99
C ALA A 230 24.80 -3.17 -16.63
N ARG A 231 23.62 -3.72 -16.32
CA ARG A 231 23.38 -4.53 -15.12
C ARG A 231 23.63 -6.03 -15.32
N GLN A 232 23.57 -6.51 -16.57
CA GLN A 232 23.87 -7.90 -16.92
C GLN A 232 25.36 -8.15 -17.07
N ASP A 233 26.14 -7.10 -17.37
CA ASP A 233 27.59 -7.17 -17.39
C ASP A 233 28.10 -7.67 -16.03
N LYS A 234 28.72 -8.87 -16.04
CA LYS A 234 29.31 -9.44 -14.84
C LYS A 234 30.36 -8.46 -14.30
N PRO A 235 30.40 -8.22 -12.98
CA PRO A 235 31.54 -7.52 -12.40
C PRO A 235 32.82 -8.25 -12.83
N ALA A 236 33.81 -7.50 -13.31
CA ALA A 236 35.13 -8.06 -13.60
C ALA A 236 35.62 -8.89 -12.41
N ALA A 237 36.34 -10.00 -12.67
CA ALA A 237 36.84 -10.89 -11.63
C ALA A 237 37.52 -10.09 -10.50
N GLY A 238 36.95 -10.14 -9.29
CA GLY A 238 37.44 -9.38 -8.13
C GLY A 238 36.56 -8.22 -7.66
N LYS A 239 35.42 -7.93 -8.30
CA LYS A 239 34.40 -6.99 -7.77
C LYS A 239 33.30 -7.71 -6.98
N GLU A 240 32.75 -7.00 -5.99
CA GLU A 240 31.73 -7.47 -5.05
C GLU A 240 30.56 -8.18 -5.73
N LYS A 241 30.00 -9.19 -5.06
CA LYS A 241 28.74 -9.84 -5.46
C LYS A 241 27.68 -8.77 -5.73
N ALA A 242 26.76 -9.06 -6.64
CA ALA A 242 25.59 -8.21 -6.87
C ALA A 242 24.96 -7.86 -5.51
N ALA A 243 24.85 -6.54 -5.23
CA ALA A 243 24.33 -6.06 -3.96
C ALA A 243 23.01 -6.77 -3.63
N GLU A 244 22.86 -7.19 -2.37
CA GLU A 244 21.59 -7.70 -1.90
C GLU A 244 20.51 -6.63 -2.10
N PRO A 245 19.29 -7.01 -2.46
CA PRO A 245 18.20 -6.05 -2.59
C PRO A 245 18.03 -5.23 -1.30
N GLU A 246 17.81 -3.94 -1.46
CA GLU A 246 17.59 -3.06 -0.31
C GLU A 246 16.35 -3.49 0.48
N THR A 247 16.42 -3.37 1.81
CA THR A 247 15.26 -3.55 2.68
C THR A 247 14.18 -2.56 2.30
N LEU A 248 13.01 -3.09 1.95
CA LEU A 248 11.83 -2.30 1.64
C LEU A 248 11.07 -2.00 2.93
N VAL A 249 10.60 -0.77 3.08
CA VAL A 249 9.77 -0.37 4.22
C VAL A 249 8.64 0.55 3.77
N ALA A 250 7.49 0.42 4.42
CA ALA A 250 6.41 1.39 4.30
C ALA A 250 5.67 1.53 5.63
N ARG A 251 5.10 2.71 5.86
CA ARG A 251 4.26 2.99 7.02
C ARG A 251 2.84 3.30 6.58
N ALA A 252 1.85 2.61 7.11
CA ALA A 252 0.45 2.97 6.96
C ALA A 252 -0.06 3.61 8.27
N HIS A 253 -0.52 4.85 8.17
CA HIS A 253 -1.16 5.59 9.26
C HIS A 253 -2.68 5.61 9.04
N VAL A 254 -3.45 5.24 10.07
CA VAL A 254 -4.92 5.29 10.02
C VAL A 254 -5.43 6.62 10.51
N GLU A 255 -6.18 7.32 9.65
CA GLU A 255 -6.86 8.55 10.01
C GLU A 255 -8.00 8.30 11.01
N PRO A 256 -7.93 8.83 12.25
CA PRO A 256 -8.85 8.47 13.32
C PRO A 256 -10.35 8.65 13.02
N ARG A 257 -10.71 9.69 12.25
CA ARG A 257 -12.13 10.02 11.98
C ARG A 257 -12.73 9.31 10.78
N THR A 258 -11.89 8.91 9.83
CA THR A 258 -12.34 8.44 8.50
C THR A 258 -11.93 7.00 8.23
N GLY A 259 -10.91 6.49 8.94
CA GLY A 259 -10.28 5.20 8.63
C GLY A 259 -9.58 5.17 7.28
N LEU A 260 -9.32 6.33 6.65
CA LEU A 260 -8.41 6.42 5.50
C LEU A 260 -7.02 5.98 5.92
N ARG A 261 -6.30 5.29 5.02
CA ARG A 261 -4.89 4.92 5.29
C ARG A 261 -4.00 5.79 4.44
N ARG A 262 -3.25 6.69 5.08
CA ARG A 262 -2.12 7.38 4.46
C ARG A 262 -0.91 6.47 4.55
N VAL A 263 -0.32 6.13 3.41
CA VAL A 263 0.81 5.21 3.32
C VAL A 263 2.03 5.97 2.85
N PHE A 264 3.12 5.84 3.58
CA PHE A 264 4.43 6.43 3.28
C PHE A 264 5.36 5.30 2.82
N LEU A 265 5.95 5.44 1.64
CA LEU A 265 6.80 4.44 1.01
C LEU A 265 8.25 4.84 1.19
N GLY A 266 9.11 3.89 1.53
CA GLY A 266 10.51 4.14 1.89
C GLY A 266 10.67 4.68 3.31
N LYS A 267 11.92 4.70 3.79
CA LYS A 267 12.26 5.18 5.15
C LYS A 267 11.95 6.66 5.35
N ASP A 268 12.14 7.44 4.28
CA ASP A 268 11.95 8.88 4.20
C ASP A 268 10.55 9.27 3.70
N GLY A 269 9.68 8.29 3.40
CA GLY A 269 8.36 8.56 2.86
C GLY A 269 8.38 9.25 1.49
N TYR A 270 9.38 8.98 0.65
CA TYR A 270 9.60 9.66 -0.64
C TYR A 270 8.40 9.63 -1.59
N HIS A 271 7.49 8.66 -1.43
CA HIS A 271 6.18 8.66 -2.05
C HIS A 271 5.07 8.31 -1.07
N GLN A 272 3.86 8.72 -1.42
CA GLN A 272 2.66 8.40 -0.65
C GLN A 272 1.60 7.72 -1.51
N GLN A 273 0.86 6.82 -0.88
CA GLN A 273 -0.36 6.24 -1.40
C GLN A 273 -1.49 6.51 -0.41
N LEU A 274 -2.70 6.64 -0.94
CA LEU A 274 -3.92 6.67 -0.14
C LEU A 274 -4.72 5.41 -0.44
N HIS A 275 -5.36 4.85 0.59
CA HIS A 275 -6.37 3.82 0.41
C HIS A 275 -7.63 4.20 1.19
N ASP A 276 -8.80 3.83 0.64
CA ASP A 276 -10.10 4.00 1.29
C ASP A 276 -10.82 2.66 1.51
N SER A 277 -11.76 2.59 2.45
CA SER A 277 -12.61 1.42 2.61
C SER A 277 -13.65 1.35 1.47
N ALA A 278 -14.30 0.20 1.31
CA ALA A 278 -15.47 0.14 0.44
C ALA A 278 -16.61 1.02 1.00
N PRO A 279 -17.48 1.61 0.17
CA PRO A 279 -18.57 2.48 0.65
C PRO A 279 -19.48 1.82 1.70
N GLY A 280 -19.76 0.52 1.56
CA GLY A 280 -20.53 -0.26 2.55
C GLY A 280 -19.84 -0.44 3.91
N LEU A 281 -18.54 -0.15 3.99
CA LEU A 281 -17.68 -0.27 5.17
C LEU A 281 -17.09 1.10 5.57
N LEU A 282 -17.88 2.17 5.39
CA LEU A 282 -17.54 3.56 5.72
C LEU A 282 -16.44 4.18 4.85
N GLY A 283 -16.29 3.71 3.62
CA GLY A 283 -15.47 4.38 2.62
C GLY A 283 -16.13 5.62 2.03
N TYR A 284 -15.31 6.61 1.67
CA TYR A 284 -15.74 7.85 1.00
C TYR A 284 -15.52 7.82 -0.52
N GLY A 285 -14.83 6.80 -1.03
CA GLY A 285 -14.48 6.68 -2.45
C GLY A 285 -13.37 7.65 -2.86
N LEU A 286 -12.51 8.07 -1.91
CA LEU A 286 -11.42 9.02 -2.17
C LEU A 286 -10.17 8.36 -2.75
N ALA A 287 -10.07 7.03 -2.62
CA ALA A 287 -8.96 6.20 -3.06
C ALA A 287 -9.47 4.77 -3.30
N PRO A 288 -8.74 3.93 -4.04
CA PRO A 288 -9.14 2.54 -4.23
C PRO A 288 -9.15 1.80 -2.89
N THR A 289 -9.85 0.67 -2.86
CA THR A 289 -9.66 -0.30 -1.79
C THR A 289 -8.24 -0.86 -1.84
N VAL A 290 -7.73 -1.29 -0.69
CA VAL A 290 -6.39 -1.88 -0.64
C VAL A 290 -6.34 -3.18 -1.44
N GLU A 291 -7.47 -3.89 -1.53
CA GLU A 291 -7.58 -5.14 -2.28
C GLU A 291 -7.49 -4.93 -3.80
N GLU A 292 -8.13 -3.88 -4.32
CA GLU A 292 -8.03 -3.53 -5.73
C GLU A 292 -6.61 -3.07 -6.09
N HIS A 293 -5.99 -2.25 -5.23
CA HIS A 293 -4.63 -1.77 -5.46
C HIS A 293 -3.61 -2.92 -5.38
N LEU A 294 -3.80 -3.89 -4.48
CA LEU A 294 -2.89 -5.03 -4.33
C LEU A 294 -2.75 -5.83 -5.63
N LEU A 295 -3.87 -6.17 -6.27
CA LEU A 295 -3.82 -6.82 -7.58
C LEU A 295 -3.27 -5.88 -8.66
N GLY A 296 -3.65 -4.60 -8.66
CA GLY A 296 -3.14 -3.61 -9.61
C GLY A 296 -1.61 -3.47 -9.59
N VAL A 297 -0.99 -3.47 -8.40
CA VAL A 297 0.46 -3.37 -8.24
C VAL A 297 1.18 -4.55 -8.90
N THR A 298 0.62 -5.77 -8.85
CA THR A 298 1.22 -6.93 -9.53
C THR A 298 1.33 -6.70 -11.05
N GLY A 299 0.34 -6.03 -11.63
CA GLY A 299 0.35 -5.63 -13.04
C GLY A 299 1.48 -4.67 -13.38
N THR A 300 1.79 -3.71 -12.49
CA THR A 300 2.88 -2.76 -12.72
C THR A 300 4.25 -3.44 -12.80
N CYS A 301 4.45 -4.48 -11.98
CA CYS A 301 5.67 -5.26 -12.01
C CYS A 301 5.77 -6.10 -13.28
N LEU A 302 4.69 -6.77 -13.69
CA LEU A 302 4.67 -7.53 -14.94
C LEU A 302 4.97 -6.64 -16.15
N THR A 303 4.31 -5.48 -16.26
CA THR A 303 4.57 -4.51 -17.33
C THR A 303 6.03 -4.04 -17.32
N HIS A 304 6.60 -3.71 -16.15
CA HIS A 304 8.00 -3.34 -16.06
C HIS A 304 8.93 -4.48 -16.51
N ILE A 305 8.62 -5.72 -16.15
CA ILE A 305 9.44 -6.89 -16.51
C ILE A 305 9.32 -7.20 -18.01
N PHE A 306 8.18 -6.95 -18.65
CA PHE A 306 8.07 -6.96 -20.12
C PHE A 306 9.06 -5.97 -20.75
N GLU A 307 9.15 -4.74 -20.26
CA GLU A 307 10.13 -3.76 -20.77
C GLU A 307 11.57 -4.25 -20.57
N VAL A 308 11.89 -4.78 -19.38
CA VAL A 308 13.24 -5.29 -19.06
C VAL A 308 13.61 -6.47 -19.96
N GLN A 309 12.71 -7.44 -20.12
CA GLN A 309 12.95 -8.63 -20.94
C GLN A 309 13.02 -8.29 -22.43
N ALA A 310 12.15 -7.40 -22.91
CA ALA A 310 12.17 -6.92 -24.29
C ALA A 310 13.49 -6.21 -24.59
N ALA A 311 13.89 -5.30 -23.69
CA ALA A 311 15.14 -4.57 -23.78
C ALA A 311 16.37 -5.49 -23.77
N GLY A 312 16.44 -6.48 -22.87
CA GLY A 312 17.53 -7.45 -22.82
C GLY A 312 17.61 -8.35 -24.06
N ARG A 313 16.44 -8.78 -24.58
CA ARG A 313 16.31 -9.68 -25.73
C ARG A 313 16.32 -8.97 -27.09
N ASN A 314 16.39 -7.64 -27.10
CA ASN A 314 16.28 -6.81 -28.30
C ASN A 314 14.94 -6.99 -29.05
N VAL A 315 13.85 -7.23 -28.32
CA VAL A 315 12.50 -7.30 -28.87
C VAL A 315 11.89 -5.90 -28.81
N LEU A 316 11.44 -5.39 -29.95
CA LEU A 316 10.81 -4.07 -30.05
C LEU A 316 9.36 -4.13 -29.55
N LEU A 317 8.91 -3.10 -28.85
CA LEU A 317 7.51 -2.94 -28.42
C LEU A 317 7.02 -1.56 -28.85
N ASP A 318 5.89 -1.48 -29.54
CA ASP A 318 5.24 -0.22 -29.91
C ASP A 318 4.16 0.18 -28.91
N ALA A 319 3.43 -0.81 -28.39
CA ALA A 319 2.47 -0.66 -27.32
C ALA A 319 2.53 -1.85 -26.36
N LEU A 320 2.34 -1.56 -25.09
CA LEU A 320 2.27 -2.55 -24.02
C LEU A 320 1.21 -2.11 -23.01
N GLU A 321 0.13 -2.87 -22.95
CA GLU A 321 -0.92 -2.73 -21.95
C GLU A 321 -1.15 -4.07 -21.26
N LEU A 322 -1.42 -4.05 -19.96
CA LEU A 322 -1.69 -5.24 -19.18
C LEU A 322 -2.93 -5.02 -18.31
N THR A 323 -3.86 -5.95 -18.35
CA THR A 323 -4.99 -5.98 -17.41
C THR A 323 -4.81 -7.10 -16.39
N VAL A 324 -5.20 -6.81 -15.16
CA VAL A 324 -5.31 -7.78 -14.07
C VAL A 324 -6.77 -7.83 -13.66
N ASP A 325 -7.37 -9.00 -13.77
CA ASP A 325 -8.74 -9.26 -13.35
C ASP A 325 -8.73 -10.30 -12.23
N GLY A 326 -9.63 -10.14 -11.27
CA GLY A 326 -9.79 -11.09 -10.17
C GLY A 326 -11.16 -10.98 -9.52
N GLN A 327 -11.46 -11.92 -8.63
CA GLN A 327 -12.63 -11.86 -7.77
C GLN A 327 -12.18 -11.85 -6.31
N LEU A 328 -12.88 -11.10 -5.48
CA LEU A 328 -12.73 -11.11 -4.04
C LEU A 328 -14.04 -11.58 -3.40
N SER A 329 -14.00 -12.69 -2.68
CA SER A 329 -15.18 -13.15 -1.93
C SER A 329 -15.55 -12.12 -0.84
N PRO A 330 -16.84 -11.95 -0.56
CA PRO A 330 -17.29 -10.92 0.38
C PRO A 330 -16.79 -11.19 1.79
N ARG A 331 -16.30 -10.13 2.44
CA ARG A 331 -15.78 -10.16 3.82
C ARG A 331 -16.90 -10.28 4.86
N PHE A 332 -18.06 -9.68 4.56
CA PHE A 332 -19.27 -9.69 5.39
C PHE A 332 -20.50 -9.88 4.50
N GLY A 333 -21.48 -10.63 5.01
CA GLY A 333 -22.76 -10.91 4.34
C GLY A 333 -23.43 -12.16 4.93
N SER A 334 -24.74 -12.29 4.76
CA SER A 334 -25.51 -13.42 5.28
C SER A 334 -25.17 -14.75 4.58
N ASN A 335 -24.53 -14.67 3.41
CA ASN A 335 -23.97 -15.77 2.62
C ASN A 335 -22.48 -16.05 2.91
N VAL A 336 -21.81 -15.26 3.76
CA VAL A 336 -20.38 -15.44 4.08
C VAL A 336 -20.20 -16.56 5.10
N ARG A 337 -19.25 -17.46 4.83
CA ARG A 337 -18.94 -18.63 5.69
C ARG A 337 -17.45 -18.77 5.99
N SER A 338 -16.61 -18.04 5.28
CA SER A 338 -15.16 -18.02 5.41
C SER A 338 -14.66 -16.59 5.26
N PRO A 339 -13.43 -16.29 5.69
CA PRO A 339 -12.86 -14.96 5.47
C PRO A 339 -12.70 -14.65 3.97
N ALA A 340 -12.58 -13.36 3.62
CA ALA A 340 -12.48 -12.93 2.22
C ALA A 340 -11.22 -13.45 1.54
N ARG A 341 -11.34 -13.97 0.31
CA ARG A 341 -10.24 -14.59 -0.45
C ARG A 341 -10.30 -14.14 -1.90
N TYR A 342 -9.12 -13.98 -2.48
CA TYR A 342 -9.00 -13.77 -3.92
C TYR A 342 -9.24 -15.09 -4.66
N SER A 343 -9.83 -15.00 -5.85
CA SER A 343 -9.93 -16.11 -6.79
C SER A 343 -9.87 -15.58 -8.21
N ASP A 344 -9.65 -16.50 -9.16
CA ASP A 344 -9.75 -16.22 -10.59
C ASP A 344 -8.86 -15.07 -11.07
N ILE A 345 -7.65 -14.96 -10.50
CA ILE A 345 -6.66 -13.96 -10.89
C ILE A 345 -6.16 -14.29 -12.29
N ARG A 346 -6.41 -13.38 -13.24
CA ARG A 346 -6.03 -13.51 -14.64
C ARG A 346 -5.27 -12.28 -15.09
N TYR A 347 -4.25 -12.53 -15.88
CA TYR A 347 -3.46 -11.51 -16.55
C TYR A 347 -3.72 -11.58 -18.04
N LYS A 348 -4.00 -10.44 -18.66
CA LYS A 348 -4.03 -10.31 -20.12
C LYS A 348 -3.11 -9.17 -20.53
N VAL A 349 -2.24 -9.43 -21.49
CA VAL A 349 -1.30 -8.45 -22.02
C VAL A 349 -1.61 -8.19 -23.49
N ARG A 350 -1.76 -6.93 -23.85
CA ARG A 350 -1.90 -6.47 -25.23
C ARG A 350 -0.57 -5.91 -25.69
N ILE A 351 -0.02 -6.49 -26.75
CA ILE A 351 1.31 -6.16 -27.29
C ILE A 351 1.19 -5.80 -28.76
N GLU A 352 1.70 -4.63 -29.12
CA GLU A 352 1.97 -4.25 -30.50
C GLU A 352 3.48 -4.30 -30.75
N SER A 353 3.91 -5.07 -31.76
CA SER A 353 5.33 -5.28 -32.03
C SER A 353 5.60 -5.82 -33.44
N PRO A 354 6.73 -5.46 -34.08
CA PRO A 354 7.15 -6.04 -35.35
C PRO A 354 7.84 -7.40 -35.20
N ALA A 355 8.08 -7.86 -33.96
CA ALA A 355 8.68 -9.17 -33.70
C ALA A 355 7.72 -10.30 -34.13
N SER A 356 8.23 -11.51 -34.31
CA SER A 356 7.40 -12.67 -34.61
C SER A 356 6.58 -13.12 -33.39
N GLU A 357 5.45 -13.81 -33.63
CA GLU A 357 4.65 -14.42 -32.54
C GLU A 357 5.49 -15.33 -31.63
N LYS A 358 6.45 -16.06 -32.21
CA LYS A 358 7.39 -16.90 -31.46
C LYS A 358 8.27 -16.10 -30.50
N GLU A 359 8.74 -14.93 -30.92
CA GLU A 359 9.53 -14.04 -30.06
C GLU A 359 8.67 -13.43 -28.94
N ILE A 360 7.42 -13.07 -29.25
CA ILE A 360 6.47 -12.56 -28.25
C ILE A 360 6.10 -13.63 -27.23
N ASP A 361 5.88 -14.87 -27.64
CA ASP A 361 5.62 -15.96 -26.71
C ASP A 361 6.85 -16.27 -25.84
N ALA A 362 8.05 -16.30 -26.44
CA ALA A 362 9.30 -16.45 -25.68
C ALA A 362 9.54 -15.29 -24.71
N LEU A 363 9.13 -14.07 -25.07
CA LEU A 363 9.16 -12.90 -24.18
C LEU A 363 8.23 -13.10 -22.99
N ARG A 364 6.96 -13.46 -23.22
CA ARG A 364 5.98 -13.76 -22.17
C ARG A 364 6.49 -14.81 -21.20
N GLN A 365 6.98 -15.95 -21.70
CA GLN A 365 7.51 -17.03 -20.85
C GLN A 365 8.66 -16.53 -19.96
N SER A 366 9.54 -15.68 -20.49
CA SER A 366 10.62 -15.08 -19.71
C SER A 366 10.13 -14.13 -18.63
N VAL A 367 9.10 -13.35 -18.94
CA VAL A 367 8.49 -12.41 -17.99
C VAL A 367 7.88 -13.19 -16.83
N GLU A 368 7.09 -14.22 -17.10
CA GLU A 368 6.48 -15.05 -16.05
C GLU A 368 7.54 -15.76 -15.19
N ALA A 369 8.62 -16.24 -15.80
CA ALA A 369 9.72 -16.90 -15.09
C ALA A 369 10.56 -15.96 -14.22
N THR A 370 10.56 -14.65 -14.49
CA THR A 370 11.45 -13.68 -13.84
C THR A 370 10.73 -12.54 -13.12
N CYS A 371 9.41 -12.42 -13.25
CA CYS A 371 8.67 -11.34 -12.64
C CYS A 371 8.57 -11.53 -11.11
N PRO A 372 9.12 -10.58 -10.33
CA PRO A 372 9.14 -10.71 -8.88
C PRO A 372 7.76 -10.85 -8.25
N LEU A 373 6.82 -9.97 -8.60
CA LEU A 373 5.51 -9.96 -7.94
C LEU A 373 4.57 -11.05 -8.46
N TYR A 374 4.74 -11.48 -9.72
CA TYR A 374 4.03 -12.65 -10.25
C TYR A 374 4.41 -13.91 -9.47
N ASN A 375 5.71 -14.12 -9.24
CA ASN A 375 6.19 -15.27 -8.48
C ASN A 375 5.92 -15.13 -6.97
N LEU A 376 5.93 -13.91 -6.42
CA LEU A 376 5.52 -13.67 -5.03
C LEU A 376 4.07 -14.12 -4.75
N VAL A 377 3.15 -13.83 -5.67
CA VAL A 377 1.74 -14.26 -5.53
C VAL A 377 1.57 -15.76 -5.80
N LYS A 378 2.39 -16.32 -6.68
CA LYS A 378 2.37 -17.76 -6.99
C LYS A 378 2.94 -18.61 -5.83
N ASP A 379 3.99 -18.14 -5.19
CA ASP A 379 4.75 -18.85 -4.17
C ASP A 379 4.26 -18.52 -2.75
N GLU A 380 4.43 -19.44 -1.80
CA GLU A 380 4.15 -19.19 -0.38
C GLU A 380 5.22 -18.28 0.26
N GLN A 381 4.79 -17.20 0.91
CA GLN A 381 5.67 -16.32 1.70
C GLN A 381 5.49 -16.52 3.20
N LYS A 382 6.58 -16.32 3.95
CA LYS A 382 6.53 -16.19 5.42
C LYS A 382 6.19 -14.75 5.81
N LEU A 383 5.31 -14.62 6.80
CA LEU A 383 4.92 -13.33 7.40
C LEU A 383 5.02 -13.40 8.93
N GLU A 384 5.72 -12.45 9.52
CA GLU A 384 5.80 -12.25 10.97
C GLU A 384 5.16 -10.93 11.39
N GLY A 385 4.55 -10.90 12.58
CA GLY A 385 3.80 -9.75 13.07
C GLY A 385 4.03 -9.50 14.56
N SER A 386 4.28 -8.24 14.92
CA SER A 386 4.46 -7.82 16.32
C SER A 386 3.67 -6.55 16.63
N ILE A 387 3.45 -6.31 17.93
CA ILE A 387 2.75 -5.12 18.43
C ILE A 387 3.70 -4.36 19.35
N VAL A 388 3.75 -3.04 19.17
CA VAL A 388 4.36 -2.08 20.09
C VAL A 388 3.25 -1.22 20.67
N ARG A 389 3.25 -1.03 22.00
CA ARG A 389 2.30 -0.14 22.66
C ARG A 389 2.68 1.32 22.48
N GLY A 390 1.66 2.14 22.30
CA GLY A 390 1.78 3.59 22.14
C GLY A 390 1.77 4.03 20.68
N ALA A 391 1.67 5.34 20.50
CA ALA A 391 1.73 5.96 19.19
C ALA A 391 3.08 5.72 18.52
N TYR A 392 3.06 5.60 17.19
CA TYR A 392 4.29 5.60 16.41
C TYR A 392 5.04 6.93 16.62
N THR A 393 6.35 6.81 16.82
CA THR A 393 7.26 7.96 16.83
C THR A 393 8.26 7.76 15.70
N GLU A 394 8.45 8.79 14.88
CA GLU A 394 9.49 8.76 13.86
C GLU A 394 10.84 8.62 14.57
N VAL A 395 11.57 7.55 14.23
CA VAL A 395 12.94 7.39 14.67
C VAL A 395 13.76 8.33 13.79
N ASN A 396 14.15 9.47 14.34
CA ASN A 396 15.15 10.34 13.72
C ASN A 396 16.49 9.62 13.80
N ASP A 397 16.86 8.91 12.74
CA ASP A 397 18.21 8.37 12.54
C ASP A 397 19.19 9.49 12.13
#